data_AF-A0A8K0QNC1-F1
#
_entry.id   AF-A0A8K0QNC1-F1
#
_cell.length_a   1.000
_cell.length_b   1.000
_cell.length_c   1.000
_cell.angle_alpha   90.00
_cell.angle_beta   90.00
_cell.angle_gamma   90.00
#
_symmetry.space_group_name_H-M   'P 1'
#
loop_
_entity.id
_entity.type
_entity.pdbx_description
1 polymer ?
#
loop_
_entity_poly.entity_id
_entity_poly.type
_entity_poly.pdbx_seq_one_letter_code
_entity_poly.pdbx_strand_id
1 'polypeptide(L)'
;MWASNNGIGLDSPTLSRGERSLDHLLTHKDGLTLKYRKLAGVLLAASVFHLSDSPWIDQHLELECISVPSPDNKRLQQWCPRVLCTLMPKSHKRLQSENIAALGVLVLELEADRKASWIAADKDWQSGEKSNYMRLTRILKSWEDLVSDDYRSVAKACLEFDNLIENVEHLEIVSDRKSRAVIYKCILEPLFRHTTKSFRNLAPLFKGMFGRVFSMTWILSSKR
;
A
#
# COMPACT_ATOMS: atom_id res chain seq x y z
N MET A 1 26.40 16.42 18.84
CA MET A 1 27.72 16.16 18.22
C MET A 1 28.22 14.88 18.85
N TRP A 2 28.36 13.80 18.07
CA TRP A 2 29.32 12.68 18.18
C TRP A 2 29.28 12.06 16.80
N ALA A 3 30.40 12.19 16.09
CA ALA A 3 30.62 11.61 14.79
C ALA A 3 31.33 10.27 14.99
N SER A 4 30.90 9.25 14.27
CA SER A 4 31.78 8.13 13.93
C SER A 4 31.61 7.87 12.44
N ASN A 5 32.56 8.40 11.69
CA ASN A 5 32.93 7.89 10.38
C ASN A 5 33.48 6.48 10.59
N ASN A 6 32.96 5.51 9.84
CA ASN A 6 33.76 4.45 9.24
C ASN A 6 32.90 3.65 8.26
N GLY A 7 33.44 3.46 7.05
CA GLY A 7 33.32 2.22 6.29
C GLY A 7 32.01 1.99 5.54
N ILE A 8 32.13 1.98 4.22
CA ILE A 8 31.14 1.44 3.28
C ILE A 8 30.80 0.01 3.69
N GLY A 9 29.62 -0.16 4.29
CA GLY A 9 28.95 -1.42 4.54
C GLY A 9 27.46 -1.11 4.49
N LEU A 10 26.75 -1.76 3.58
CA LEU A 10 25.29 -1.68 3.51
C LEU A 10 24.76 -2.33 4.81
N ASP A 11 24.60 -1.54 5.87
CA ASP A 11 23.97 -1.97 7.10
C ASP A 11 22.53 -2.33 6.77
N SER A 12 22.30 -3.62 6.51
CA SER A 12 20.97 -4.17 6.39
C SER A 12 20.28 -3.91 7.74
N PRO A 13 19.18 -3.15 7.78
CA PRO A 13 18.48 -2.92 9.03
C PRO A 13 18.13 -4.29 9.60
N THR A 14 18.45 -4.48 10.88
CA THR A 14 18.11 -5.69 11.62
C THR A 14 16.59 -5.85 11.62
N LEU A 15 16.07 -6.53 10.59
CA LEU A 15 14.69 -6.97 10.50
C LEU A 15 14.37 -7.66 11.81
N SER A 16 13.35 -7.14 12.51
CA SER A 16 12.90 -7.77 13.75
C SER A 16 12.58 -9.22 13.43
N ARG A 17 13.10 -10.15 14.25
CA ARG A 17 13.01 -11.61 14.06
C ARG A 17 11.61 -12.01 13.59
N GLY A 18 11.45 -12.26 12.28
CA GLY A 18 10.18 -12.67 11.65
C GLY A 18 9.53 -11.69 10.65
N GLU A 19 10.11 -10.52 10.38
CA GLU A 19 9.65 -9.64 9.29
C GLU A 19 10.23 -10.10 7.93
N ARG A 20 9.41 -10.05 6.87
CA ARG A 20 9.84 -10.34 5.49
C ARG A 20 9.36 -9.25 4.54
N SER A 21 10.16 -8.95 3.52
CA SER A 21 9.74 -8.05 2.44
C SER A 21 8.55 -8.65 1.69
N LEU A 22 7.62 -7.79 1.24
CA LEU A 22 6.52 -8.22 0.37
C LEU A 22 7.02 -8.89 -0.91
N ASP A 23 8.17 -8.47 -1.43
CA ASP A 23 8.79 -9.08 -2.61
C ASP A 23 9.10 -10.56 -2.39
N HIS A 24 9.75 -10.88 -1.27
CA HIS A 24 10.03 -12.25 -0.88
C HIS A 24 8.74 -13.06 -0.68
N LEU A 25 7.70 -12.45 -0.13
CA LEU A 25 6.43 -13.12 0.17
C LEU A 25 5.55 -13.38 -1.06
N LEU A 26 5.71 -12.62 -2.15
CA LEU A 26 4.98 -12.84 -3.40
C LEU A 26 5.75 -13.74 -4.39
N THR A 27 7.06 -13.94 -4.17
CA THR A 27 7.91 -14.74 -5.07
C THR A 27 8.15 -16.17 -4.57
N HIS A 28 8.02 -16.43 -3.27
CA HIS A 28 8.32 -17.74 -2.66
C HIS A 28 7.07 -18.52 -2.25
N LYS A 29 7.17 -19.86 -2.28
CA LYS A 29 6.07 -20.82 -2.10
C LYS A 29 5.37 -20.75 -0.72
N ASP A 30 6.02 -20.17 0.29
CA ASP A 30 5.46 -19.88 1.63
C ASP A 30 4.80 -18.48 1.67
N GLY A 31 4.02 -18.15 0.63
CA GLY A 31 3.47 -16.83 0.40
C GLY A 31 2.38 -16.42 1.40
N LEU A 32 2.06 -15.11 1.40
CA LEU A 32 0.96 -14.60 2.21
C LEU A 32 -0.38 -15.13 1.72
N THR A 33 -1.19 -15.68 2.64
CA THR A 33 -2.57 -16.02 2.30
C THR A 33 -3.30 -14.77 1.78
N LEU A 34 -4.29 -14.98 0.90
CA LEU A 34 -5.11 -13.90 0.34
C LEU A 34 -5.61 -12.91 1.42
N LYS A 35 -5.97 -13.42 2.59
CA LYS A 35 -6.43 -12.63 3.73
C LYS A 35 -5.39 -11.61 4.21
N TYR A 36 -4.14 -12.03 4.33
CA TYR A 36 -3.05 -11.15 4.76
C TYR A 36 -2.64 -10.18 3.66
N ARG A 37 -2.69 -10.59 2.38
CA ARG A 37 -2.45 -9.68 1.25
C ARG A 37 -3.47 -8.54 1.22
N LYS A 38 -4.75 -8.85 1.44
CA LYS A 38 -5.82 -7.84 1.55
C LYS A 38 -5.61 -6.89 2.72
N LEU A 39 -5.24 -7.42 3.89
CA LEU A 39 -4.91 -6.60 5.05
C LEU A 39 -3.71 -5.67 4.77
N ALA A 40 -2.64 -6.19 4.16
CA ALA A 40 -1.46 -5.40 3.79
C ALA A 40 -1.84 -4.25 2.85
N GLY A 41 -2.68 -4.50 1.83
CA GLY A 41 -3.16 -3.46 0.91
C GLY A 41 -3.91 -2.33 1.62
N VAL A 42 -4.81 -2.66 2.55
CA VAL A 42 -5.54 -1.66 3.35
C VAL A 42 -4.59 -0.85 4.23
N LEU A 43 -3.64 -1.52 4.91
CA LEU A 43 -2.72 -0.84 5.81
C LEU A 43 -1.74 0.06 5.05
N LEU A 44 -1.32 -0.33 3.84
CA LEU A 44 -0.52 0.51 2.97
C LEU A 44 -1.30 1.75 2.52
N ALA A 45 -2.56 1.59 2.09
CA ALA A 45 -3.41 2.72 1.75
C ALA A 45 -3.64 3.65 2.95
N ALA A 46 -3.79 3.10 4.16
CA ALA A 46 -3.91 3.88 5.38
C ALA A 46 -2.63 4.66 5.70
N SER A 47 -1.46 4.05 5.53
CA SER A 47 -0.17 4.74 5.67
C SER A 47 -0.04 5.88 4.68
N VAL A 48 -0.37 5.66 3.40
CA VAL A 48 -0.35 6.70 2.36
C VAL A 48 -1.34 7.83 2.66
N PHE A 49 -2.52 7.51 3.19
CA PHE A 49 -3.50 8.52 3.63
C PHE A 49 -2.96 9.39 4.78
N HIS A 50 -2.37 8.78 5.80
CA HIS A 50 -1.86 9.52 6.97
C HIS A 50 -0.60 10.34 6.68
N LEU A 51 0.22 9.85 5.77
CA LEU A 51 1.49 10.44 5.39
C LEU A 51 1.40 11.13 4.02
N SER A 52 0.19 11.42 3.54
CA SER A 52 0.02 12.22 2.32
C SER A 52 0.81 13.51 2.51
N ASP A 53 1.58 13.89 1.49
CA ASP A 53 2.41 15.11 1.47
C ASP A 53 3.69 15.02 2.32
N SER A 54 3.97 13.84 2.89
CA SER A 54 5.24 13.55 3.55
C SER A 54 6.34 13.29 2.52
N PRO A 55 7.51 13.96 2.62
CA PRO A 55 8.64 13.72 1.71
C PRO A 55 9.24 12.32 1.85
N TRP A 56 8.84 11.57 2.89
CA TRP A 56 9.38 10.25 3.20
C TRP A 56 8.74 9.11 2.40
N ILE A 57 7.56 9.34 1.80
CA ILE A 57 6.85 8.33 0.98
C ILE A 57 7.27 8.35 -0.49
N ASP A 58 7.83 9.46 -0.96
CA ASP A 58 7.95 9.83 -2.38
C ASP A 58 8.67 8.81 -3.29
N GLN A 59 9.31 7.77 -2.75
CA GLN A 59 10.16 6.86 -3.52
C GLN A 59 10.18 5.40 -3.06
N HIS A 60 9.34 4.99 -2.10
CA HIS A 60 9.51 3.71 -1.41
C HIS A 60 8.28 2.81 -1.40
N LEU A 61 7.28 3.12 -2.23
CA LEU A 61 6.12 2.25 -2.47
C LEU A 61 6.45 1.15 -3.50
N GLU A 62 7.52 0.42 -3.26
CA GLU A 62 7.89 -0.78 -4.01
C GLU A 62 7.92 -1.98 -3.06
N LEU A 63 7.60 -3.18 -3.56
CA LEU A 63 7.52 -4.40 -2.75
C LEU A 63 8.79 -4.67 -1.93
N GLU A 64 9.94 -4.31 -2.48
CA GLU A 64 11.27 -4.51 -1.90
C GLU A 64 11.52 -3.57 -0.71
N CYS A 65 10.90 -2.38 -0.71
CA CYS A 65 11.01 -1.38 0.35
C CYS A 65 9.96 -1.58 1.45
N ILE A 66 8.98 -2.48 1.25
CA ILE A 66 7.89 -2.71 2.20
C ILE A 66 8.11 -4.04 2.89
N SER A 67 8.22 -3.99 4.22
CA SER A 67 8.23 -5.17 5.08
C SER A 67 6.93 -5.28 5.85
N VAL A 68 6.37 -6.48 5.89
CA VAL A 68 5.21 -6.81 6.72
C VAL A 68 5.63 -7.83 7.78
N PRO A 69 5.03 -7.80 8.98
CA PRO A 69 5.33 -8.80 9.99
C PRO A 69 4.83 -10.18 9.57
N SER A 70 5.41 -11.21 10.18
CA SER A 70 4.90 -12.58 10.03
C SER A 70 3.42 -12.69 10.45
N PRO A 71 2.61 -13.46 9.71
CA PRO A 71 1.31 -14.00 10.14
C PRO A 71 1.23 -14.48 11.58
N ASP A 72 2.31 -15.03 12.13
CA ASP A 72 2.36 -15.58 13.48
C ASP A 72 2.35 -14.49 14.58
N ASN A 73 2.48 -13.23 14.17
CA ASN A 73 2.48 -12.10 15.09
C ASN A 73 1.05 -11.72 15.53
N LYS A 74 0.75 -11.98 16.80
CA LYS A 74 -0.56 -11.69 17.40
C LYS A 74 -0.69 -10.28 17.98
N ARG A 75 0.23 -9.35 17.70
CA ARG A 75 0.15 -7.96 18.21
C ARG A 75 -0.26 -7.02 17.09
N LEU A 76 -1.45 -6.42 17.20
CA LEU A 76 -1.98 -5.51 16.17
C LEU A 76 -1.07 -4.30 15.90
N GLN A 77 -0.44 -3.80 16.96
CA GLN A 77 0.52 -2.70 16.90
C GLN A 77 1.75 -3.03 16.03
N GLN A 78 2.02 -4.32 15.78
CA GLN A 78 3.14 -4.78 14.97
C GLN A 78 2.73 -5.06 13.52
N TRP A 79 1.43 -4.96 13.17
CA TRP A 79 0.90 -5.10 11.80
C TRP A 79 1.06 -3.89 10.91
N CYS A 80 1.57 -2.77 11.42
CA CYS A 80 1.89 -1.61 10.60
C CYS A 80 2.99 -1.98 9.57
N PRO A 81 2.74 -1.86 8.26
CA PRO A 81 3.76 -2.06 7.24
C PRO A 81 4.91 -1.10 7.48
N ARG A 82 6.14 -1.61 7.44
CA ARG A 82 7.34 -0.78 7.54
C ARG A 82 7.82 -0.45 6.14
N VAL A 83 7.99 0.84 5.88
CA VAL A 83 8.55 1.33 4.62
C VAL A 83 10.00 1.74 4.90
N LEU A 84 10.94 1.15 4.17
CA LEU A 84 12.34 1.57 4.20
C LEU A 84 12.45 2.97 3.58
N CYS A 85 12.94 3.93 4.34
CA CYS A 85 13.11 5.32 3.89
C CYS A 85 14.58 5.75 4.00
N THR A 86 15.02 6.63 3.09
CA THR A 86 16.34 7.27 3.17
C THR A 86 16.22 8.73 3.60
N LEU A 87 17.14 9.18 4.46
CA LEU A 87 17.25 10.58 4.88
C LEU A 87 18.06 11.44 3.90
N MET A 88 18.57 10.85 2.82
CA MET A 88 19.37 11.58 1.84
C MET A 88 18.50 12.59 1.07
N PRO A 89 18.90 13.88 1.00
CA PRO A 89 18.24 14.85 0.15
C PRO A 89 18.32 14.39 -1.30
N LYS A 90 17.20 14.41 -2.02
CA LYS A 90 17.16 13.99 -3.42
C LYS A 90 16.91 15.18 -4.34
N SER A 91 17.57 15.12 -5.50
CA SER A 91 17.59 16.17 -6.51
C SER A 91 16.29 16.30 -7.30
N HIS A 92 15.44 15.26 -7.30
CA HIS A 92 14.19 15.24 -8.07
C HIS A 92 13.02 14.86 -7.18
N LYS A 93 12.04 15.78 -7.07
CA LYS A 93 10.73 15.49 -6.47
C LYS A 93 9.89 14.74 -7.50
N ARG A 94 9.48 13.51 -7.19
CA ARG A 94 8.45 12.82 -7.97
C ARG A 94 7.09 13.45 -7.67
N LEU A 95 6.19 13.41 -8.65
CA LEU A 95 4.82 13.88 -8.48
C LEU A 95 4.07 12.96 -7.52
N GLN A 96 3.15 13.52 -6.73
CA GLN A 96 2.30 12.73 -5.82
C GLN A 96 1.54 11.63 -6.58
N SER A 97 1.08 11.91 -7.80
CA SER A 97 0.40 10.94 -8.66
C SER A 97 1.25 9.73 -9.03
N GLU A 98 2.58 9.86 -9.16
CA GLU A 98 3.47 8.71 -9.37
C GLU A 98 3.51 7.78 -8.16
N ASN A 99 3.42 8.31 -6.94
CA ASN A 99 3.34 7.50 -5.72
C ASN A 99 1.98 6.82 -5.57
N ILE A 100 0.91 7.54 -5.89
CA ILE A 100 -0.43 6.98 -5.87
C ILE A 100 -0.56 5.88 -6.95
N ALA A 101 0.03 6.07 -8.13
CA ALA A 101 0.12 5.03 -9.13
C ALA A 101 0.93 3.82 -8.62
N ALA A 102 2.04 4.02 -7.91
CA ALA A 102 2.79 2.93 -7.27
C ALA A 102 1.94 2.14 -6.26
N LEU A 103 1.14 2.83 -5.44
CA LEU A 103 0.16 2.18 -4.56
C LEU A 103 -0.86 1.36 -5.38
N GLY A 104 -1.35 1.89 -6.50
CA GLY A 104 -2.23 1.16 -7.41
C GLY A 104 -1.59 -0.13 -7.92
N VAL A 105 -0.31 -0.09 -8.30
CA VAL A 105 0.44 -1.30 -8.72
C VAL A 105 0.52 -2.30 -7.56
N LEU A 106 0.91 -1.86 -6.36
CA LEU A 106 1.01 -2.72 -5.18
C LEU A 106 -0.32 -3.40 -4.85
N VAL A 107 -1.44 -2.68 -4.95
CA VAL A 107 -2.78 -3.22 -4.72
C VAL A 107 -3.10 -4.35 -5.70
N LEU A 108 -2.75 -4.19 -6.98
CA LEU A 108 -2.95 -5.22 -7.99
C LEU A 108 -2.02 -6.43 -7.80
N GLU A 109 -0.75 -6.20 -7.48
CA GLU A 109 0.24 -7.25 -7.17
C GLU A 109 -0.20 -8.10 -5.97
N LEU A 110 -0.72 -7.43 -4.93
CA LEU A 110 -1.25 -8.08 -3.74
C LEU A 110 -2.55 -8.84 -4.01
N GLU A 111 -3.42 -8.43 -4.93
CA GLU A 111 -4.62 -9.21 -5.26
C GLU A 111 -4.28 -10.42 -6.15
N ALA A 112 -3.46 -10.20 -7.18
CA ALA A 112 -3.10 -11.21 -8.17
C ALA A 112 -2.03 -12.23 -7.71
N ASP A 113 -1.48 -12.06 -6.50
CA ASP A 113 -0.42 -12.88 -5.91
C ASP A 113 0.83 -12.98 -6.79
N ARG A 114 1.21 -11.87 -7.43
CA ARG A 114 2.30 -11.86 -8.40
C ARG A 114 2.94 -10.49 -8.49
N LYS A 115 4.24 -10.46 -8.78
CA LYS A 115 4.99 -9.24 -9.08
C LYS A 115 4.85 -8.89 -10.56
N ALA A 116 4.61 -7.62 -10.86
CA ALA A 116 4.61 -7.09 -12.21
C ALA A 116 6.01 -6.59 -12.58
N SER A 117 6.79 -7.34 -13.35
CA SER A 117 8.11 -6.87 -13.77
C SER A 117 8.05 -5.58 -14.60
N TRP A 118 9.08 -4.75 -14.45
CA TRP A 118 9.32 -3.58 -15.30
C TRP A 118 9.61 -4.01 -16.73
N ILE A 119 9.02 -3.32 -17.72
CA ILE A 119 9.31 -3.51 -19.14
C ILE A 119 9.69 -2.19 -19.82
N ALA A 120 10.18 -2.27 -21.06
CA ALA A 120 10.60 -1.09 -21.83
C ALA A 120 9.48 -0.04 -22.04
N ALA A 121 8.23 -0.49 -22.10
CA ALA A 121 7.05 0.38 -22.25
C ALA A 121 6.63 1.09 -20.96
N ASP A 122 7.23 0.76 -19.80
CA ASP A 122 6.95 1.40 -18.51
C ASP A 122 7.77 2.68 -18.30
N LYS A 123 8.23 3.28 -19.39
CA LYS A 123 8.99 4.53 -19.37
C LYS A 123 8.08 5.70 -19.72
N ASP A 124 8.21 6.79 -18.98
CA ASP A 124 7.63 8.05 -19.39
C ASP A 124 8.29 8.53 -20.69
N TRP A 125 7.47 9.00 -21.63
CA TRP A 125 7.92 9.32 -22.98
C TRP A 125 8.71 10.62 -23.03
N GLN A 126 8.53 11.52 -22.05
CA GLN A 126 9.24 12.81 -21.98
C GLN A 126 10.62 12.64 -21.33
N SER A 127 10.66 12.00 -20.17
CA SER A 127 11.88 11.84 -19.36
C SER A 127 12.69 10.59 -19.71
N GLY A 128 12.05 9.57 -20.30
CA GLY A 128 12.67 8.26 -20.52
C GLY A 128 12.88 7.44 -19.23
N GLU A 129 12.46 7.96 -18.08
CA GLU A 129 12.57 7.31 -16.78
C GLU A 129 11.42 6.32 -16.55
N LYS A 130 11.61 5.39 -15.60
CA LYS A 130 10.55 4.46 -15.18
C LYS A 130 9.39 5.23 -14.56
N SER A 131 8.17 4.96 -15.03
CA SER A 131 6.92 5.57 -14.54
C SER A 131 5.97 4.50 -14.01
N ASN A 132 5.51 4.68 -12.77
CA ASN A 132 4.48 3.84 -12.18
C ASN A 132 3.12 4.11 -12.84
N TYR A 133 2.87 5.31 -13.35
CA TYR A 133 1.67 5.62 -14.15
C TYR A 133 1.59 4.72 -15.40
N MET A 134 2.69 4.65 -16.16
CA MET A 134 2.78 3.80 -17.36
C MET A 134 2.67 2.31 -17.01
N ARG A 135 3.37 1.89 -15.94
CA ARG A 135 3.30 0.51 -15.43
C ARG A 135 1.89 0.14 -15.00
N LEU A 136 1.19 0.97 -14.25
CA LEU A 136 -0.18 0.75 -13.79
C LEU A 136 -1.17 0.67 -14.96
N THR A 137 -1.06 1.57 -15.93
CA THR A 137 -1.88 1.57 -17.15
C THR A 137 -1.77 0.24 -17.89
N ARG A 138 -0.56 -0.28 -18.04
CA ARG A 138 -0.33 -1.59 -18.66
C ARG A 138 -0.92 -2.72 -17.84
N ILE A 139 -0.66 -2.75 -16.53
CA ILE A 139 -1.14 -3.82 -15.65
C ILE A 139 -2.66 -3.90 -15.70
N LEU A 140 -3.36 -2.77 -15.59
CA LEU A 140 -4.83 -2.69 -15.66
C LEU A 140 -5.44 -3.29 -16.92
N LYS A 141 -4.72 -3.22 -18.05
CA LYS A 141 -5.11 -3.84 -19.32
C LYS A 141 -4.78 -5.34 -19.33
N SER A 142 -3.58 -5.70 -18.90
CA SER A 142 -3.08 -7.08 -19.01
C SER A 142 -3.62 -8.05 -17.96
N TRP A 143 -4.10 -7.54 -16.81
CA TRP A 143 -4.53 -8.34 -15.65
C TRP A 143 -6.04 -8.33 -15.43
N GLU A 144 -6.80 -8.08 -16.49
CA GLU A 144 -8.27 -8.05 -16.49
C GLU A 144 -8.90 -9.28 -15.82
N ASP A 145 -8.42 -10.47 -16.18
CA ASP A 145 -8.95 -11.75 -15.65
C ASP A 145 -8.28 -12.21 -14.34
N LEU A 146 -7.27 -11.49 -13.86
CA LEU A 146 -6.46 -11.89 -12.70
C LEU A 146 -6.86 -11.18 -11.41
N VAL A 147 -7.61 -10.09 -11.52
CA VAL A 147 -7.95 -9.20 -10.42
C VAL A 147 -9.44 -8.91 -10.48
N SER A 148 -10.12 -8.94 -9.33
CA SER A 148 -11.54 -8.60 -9.27
C SER A 148 -11.81 -7.12 -9.61
N ASP A 149 -13.00 -6.86 -10.14
CA ASP A 149 -13.44 -5.50 -10.54
C ASP A 149 -13.34 -4.47 -9.42
N ASP A 150 -13.55 -4.92 -8.17
CA ASP A 150 -13.40 -4.11 -6.97
C ASP A 150 -11.98 -3.50 -6.86
N TYR A 151 -10.94 -4.34 -7.00
CA TYR A 151 -9.54 -3.91 -6.92
C TYR A 151 -9.08 -3.17 -8.18
N ARG A 152 -9.63 -3.55 -9.35
CA ARG A 152 -9.40 -2.79 -10.59
C ARG A 152 -9.97 -1.39 -10.51
N SER A 153 -11.13 -1.20 -9.88
CA SER A 153 -11.74 0.11 -9.68
C SER A 153 -10.89 1.01 -8.77
N VAL A 154 -10.34 0.45 -7.69
CA VAL A 154 -9.36 1.15 -6.84
C VAL A 154 -8.11 1.54 -7.61
N ALA A 155 -7.55 0.62 -8.39
CA ALA A 155 -6.37 0.89 -9.20
C ALA A 155 -6.62 1.94 -10.30
N LYS A 156 -7.80 1.97 -10.91
CA LYS A 156 -8.21 3.04 -11.82
C LYS A 156 -8.27 4.40 -11.10
N ALA A 157 -8.82 4.45 -9.89
CA ALA A 157 -8.80 5.67 -9.09
C ALA A 157 -7.38 6.14 -8.75
N CYS A 158 -6.44 5.21 -8.52
CA CYS A 158 -5.03 5.55 -8.37
C CYS A 158 -4.42 6.13 -9.66
N LEU A 159 -4.82 5.63 -10.82
CA LEU A 159 -4.34 6.12 -12.13
C LEU A 159 -4.91 7.51 -12.44
N GLU A 160 -6.19 7.72 -12.17
CA GLU A 160 -6.94 8.96 -12.46
C GLU A 160 -6.84 10.00 -11.33
N PHE A 161 -5.85 9.86 -10.45
CA PHE A 161 -5.79 10.61 -9.19
C PHE A 161 -5.85 12.14 -9.38
N ASP A 162 -5.06 12.68 -10.30
CA ASP A 162 -5.02 14.13 -10.55
C ASP A 162 -6.37 14.63 -11.09
N ASN A 163 -7.00 13.89 -12.01
CA ASN A 163 -8.34 14.20 -12.51
C ASN A 163 -9.37 14.16 -11.37
N LEU A 164 -9.28 13.19 -10.46
CA LEU A 164 -10.20 13.09 -9.32
C LEU A 164 -10.04 14.28 -8.36
N ILE A 165 -8.82 14.79 -8.16
CA ILE A 165 -8.55 15.99 -7.34
C ILE A 165 -9.20 17.23 -7.97
N GLU A 166 -8.99 17.44 -9.27
CA GLU A 166 -9.53 18.59 -10.00
C GLU A 166 -11.06 18.64 -9.89
N ASN A 167 -11.70 17.48 -10.01
CA ASN A 167 -13.15 17.33 -9.96
C ASN A 167 -13.76 17.30 -8.54
N VAL A 168 -12.97 17.51 -7.47
CA VAL A 168 -13.54 17.65 -6.12
C VAL A 168 -14.23 19.01 -6.00
N GLU A 169 -15.55 19.01 -6.20
CA GLU A 169 -16.45 20.13 -5.95
C GLU A 169 -17.15 19.94 -4.59
N HIS A 170 -16.47 20.30 -3.50
CA HIS A 170 -17.09 20.33 -2.17
C HIS A 170 -16.73 21.62 -1.46
N LEU A 171 -17.73 22.43 -1.14
CA LEU A 171 -17.57 23.78 -0.59
C LEU A 171 -16.77 23.81 0.73
N GLU A 172 -16.80 22.70 1.48
CA GLU A 172 -16.11 22.56 2.77
C GLU A 172 -14.70 21.95 2.66
N ILE A 173 -14.32 21.38 1.50
CA ILE A 173 -13.00 20.79 1.30
C ILE A 173 -12.08 21.85 0.72
N VAL A 174 -11.21 22.38 1.58
CA VAL A 174 -10.15 23.31 1.18
C VAL A 174 -9.21 22.63 0.18
N SER A 175 -8.66 23.40 -0.75
CA SER A 175 -7.85 22.91 -1.88
C SER A 175 -6.71 21.97 -1.44
N ASP A 176 -6.03 22.30 -0.34
CA ASP A 176 -4.93 21.53 0.25
C ASP A 176 -5.35 20.15 0.79
N ARG A 177 -6.64 19.92 0.99
CA ARG A 177 -7.20 18.65 1.49
C ARG A 177 -7.83 17.79 0.41
N LYS A 178 -7.92 18.27 -0.83
CA LYS A 178 -8.55 17.53 -1.93
C LYS A 178 -7.83 16.22 -2.21
N SER A 179 -6.50 16.22 -2.26
CA SER A 179 -5.68 15.01 -2.44
C SER A 179 -6.01 13.95 -1.39
N ARG A 180 -5.99 14.34 -0.11
CA ARG A 180 -6.30 13.46 1.02
C ARG A 180 -7.75 12.96 1.00
N ALA A 181 -8.70 13.81 0.60
CA ALA A 181 -10.09 13.43 0.44
C ALA A 181 -10.28 12.37 -0.66
N VAL A 182 -9.58 12.53 -1.80
CA VAL A 182 -9.58 11.53 -2.88
C VAL A 182 -8.95 10.22 -2.40
N ILE A 183 -7.79 10.26 -1.72
CA ILE A 183 -7.17 9.05 -1.17
C ILE A 183 -8.14 8.32 -0.24
N TYR A 184 -8.81 9.04 0.66
CA TYR A 184 -9.77 8.45 1.58
C TYR A 184 -10.95 7.80 0.82
N LYS A 185 -11.65 8.60 0.02
CA LYS A 185 -12.95 8.23 -0.57
C LYS A 185 -12.83 7.24 -1.71
N CYS A 186 -11.77 7.35 -2.52
CA CYS A 186 -11.64 6.59 -3.76
C CYS A 186 -10.67 5.40 -3.65
N ILE A 187 -9.81 5.36 -2.62
CA ILE A 187 -8.79 4.31 -2.47
C ILE A 187 -8.96 3.57 -1.14
N LEU A 188 -8.78 4.25 -0.01
CA LEU A 188 -8.73 3.63 1.31
C LEU A 188 -10.08 3.05 1.74
N GLU A 189 -11.15 3.84 1.69
CA GLU A 189 -12.48 3.39 2.10
C GLU A 189 -12.96 2.20 1.26
N PRO A 190 -12.86 2.21 -0.09
CA PRO A 190 -13.18 1.03 -0.90
C PRO A 190 -12.39 -0.21 -0.47
N LEU A 191 -11.05 -0.13 -0.37
CA LEU A 191 -10.22 -1.26 0.07
C LEU A 191 -10.65 -1.80 1.44
N PHE A 192 -10.94 -0.90 2.39
CA PHE A 192 -11.43 -1.27 3.70
C PHE A 192 -12.80 -1.98 3.61
N ARG A 193 -13.74 -1.45 2.82
CA ARG A 193 -15.06 -2.07 2.61
C ARG A 193 -14.96 -3.47 1.99
N HIS A 194 -14.12 -3.67 0.97
CA HIS A 194 -13.92 -4.99 0.36
C HIS A 194 -13.30 -6.00 1.33
N THR A 195 -12.32 -5.54 2.10
CA THR A 195 -11.64 -6.35 3.13
C THR A 195 -12.62 -6.71 4.27
N THR A 196 -13.47 -5.78 4.69
CA THR A 196 -14.43 -5.99 5.77
C THR A 196 -15.70 -6.75 5.37
N LYS A 197 -16.13 -6.71 4.11
CA LYS A 197 -17.14 -7.67 3.60
C LYS A 197 -16.68 -9.12 3.80
N SER A 198 -15.37 -9.34 3.71
CA SER A 198 -14.71 -10.62 3.99
C SER A 198 -14.31 -10.77 5.47
N PHE A 199 -14.73 -9.90 6.39
CA PHE A 199 -14.21 -9.84 7.76
C PHE A 199 -14.45 -11.11 8.57
N ARG A 200 -15.53 -11.86 8.32
CA ARG A 200 -15.73 -13.18 8.94
C ARG A 200 -14.53 -14.11 8.68
N ASN A 201 -13.86 -13.93 7.54
CA ASN A 201 -12.65 -14.64 7.18
C ASN A 201 -11.39 -14.06 7.83
N LEU A 202 -11.38 -12.78 8.20
CA LEU A 202 -10.24 -12.08 8.82
C LEU A 202 -10.29 -12.08 10.35
N ALA A 203 -11.45 -12.30 10.97
CA ALA A 203 -11.61 -12.39 12.42
C ALA A 203 -10.63 -13.39 13.10
N PRO A 204 -10.28 -14.53 12.49
CA PRO A 204 -9.25 -15.41 13.04
C PRO A 204 -7.85 -14.76 13.12
N LEU A 205 -7.52 -13.83 12.20
CA LEU A 205 -6.26 -13.08 12.25
C LEU A 205 -6.18 -12.31 13.56
N PHE A 206 -7.30 -11.68 13.93
CA PHE A 206 -7.39 -10.83 15.11
C PHE A 206 -7.70 -11.59 16.42
N LYS A 207 -7.76 -12.92 16.38
CA LYS A 207 -8.07 -13.75 17.55
C LYS A 207 -6.94 -13.66 18.58
N GLY A 208 -7.25 -13.07 19.74
CA GLY A 208 -6.27 -12.82 20.80
C GLY A 208 -5.37 -11.60 20.56
N MET A 209 -5.57 -10.85 19.47
CA MET A 209 -4.88 -9.57 19.21
C MET A 209 -5.50 -8.43 20.00
N PHE A 210 -6.81 -8.51 20.25
CA PHE A 210 -7.48 -7.67 21.23
C PHE A 210 -7.42 -8.41 22.56
N GLY A 211 -6.84 -7.80 23.59
CA GLY A 211 -6.82 -8.38 24.94
C GLY A 211 -8.23 -8.75 25.44
N ARG A 212 -8.33 -9.40 26.61
CA ARG A 212 -9.60 -9.92 27.20
C ARG A 212 -10.80 -8.95 27.22
N VAL A 213 -10.60 -7.66 26.94
CA VAL A 213 -11.59 -6.58 27.02
C VAL A 213 -12.50 -6.49 25.77
N PHE A 214 -12.08 -6.96 24.59
CA PHE A 214 -12.94 -6.95 23.39
C PHE A 214 -13.40 -8.36 23.04
N SER A 215 -14.43 -8.82 23.74
CA SER A 215 -15.26 -9.90 23.24
C SER A 215 -15.95 -9.43 21.95
N MET A 216 -15.67 -10.12 20.83
CA MET A 216 -16.27 -9.88 19.50
C MET A 216 -17.80 -10.11 19.42
N THR A 217 -18.49 -10.15 20.56
CA THR A 217 -19.95 -10.32 20.62
C THR A 217 -20.72 -9.07 20.17
N TRP A 218 -20.09 -7.89 20.09
CA TRP A 218 -20.79 -6.63 19.75
C TRP A 218 -21.03 -6.38 18.25
N ILE A 219 -20.34 -7.07 17.33
CA ILE A 219 -20.51 -6.84 15.89
C ILE A 219 -21.66 -7.67 15.30
N LEU A 220 -22.21 -8.63 16.05
CA LEU A 220 -23.30 -9.51 15.58
C LEU A 220 -24.70 -9.11 16.07
N SER A 221 -24.88 -8.00 16.81
CA SER A 221 -26.19 -7.59 17.34
C SER A 221 -26.85 -6.41 16.62
N SER A 222 -26.24 -5.82 15.59
CA SER A 222 -26.85 -4.75 14.79
C SER A 222 -27.40 -5.25 13.46
N LYS A 223 -28.34 -6.20 13.53
CA LYS A 223 -29.46 -6.34 12.59
C LYS A 223 -30.59 -7.03 13.37
N ARG A 224 -31.52 -6.22 13.89
CA ARG A 224 -32.91 -6.64 14.03
C ARG A 224 -33.58 -6.50 12.68
#